data_AF-A0A846DRX2-F1
#
_entry.id   AF-A0A846DRX2-F1
#
_cell.length_a   1.000
_cell.length_b   1.000
_cell.length_c   1.000
_cell.angle_alpha   90.00
_cell.angle_beta   90.00
_cell.angle_gamma   90.00
#
_symmetry.space_group_name_H-M   'P 1'
#
loop_
_entity.id
_entity.type
_entity.pdbx_description
1 polymer ?
#
loop_
_entity_poly.entity_id
_entity_poly.type
_entity_poly.pdbx_seq_one_letter_code
_entity_poly.pdbx_strand_id
1 'polypeptide(L)'
;MEKLASASDLATIQNYLNNIPILYAQWITQQETTLKVENEEQRTTARELYRCAKTVQGRIQAGINCLADPLALEAFRLMNQAIATSIRQRLSHNSDKQPADFDSPQWRPFQLAFILMNLQGIFDPNHHDRNIVDLLFFPTGGGKTEAYLGLAAFTVLLRRLRHPDLAGAGPST
;
A
#
# COMPACT_ATOMS: atom_id res chain seq x y z
N MET A 1 -11.21 5.66 -0.58
CA MET A 1 -9.95 6.43 -0.59
C MET A 1 -10.07 7.69 0.27
N GLU A 2 -11.14 8.47 0.13
CA GLU A 2 -11.26 9.76 0.83
C GLU A 2 -11.34 9.66 2.36
N LYS A 3 -11.88 8.56 2.91
CA LYS A 3 -11.80 8.29 4.36
C LYS A 3 -10.35 8.22 4.88
N LEU A 4 -9.43 7.67 4.08
CA LEU A 4 -8.01 7.62 4.43
C LEU A 4 -7.34 8.99 4.26
N ALA A 5 -7.80 9.80 3.30
CA ALA A 5 -7.31 11.16 3.12
C ALA A 5 -7.75 12.08 4.29
N SER A 6 -8.98 11.94 4.77
CA SER A 6 -9.54 12.78 5.83
C SER A 6 -9.15 12.37 7.25
N ALA A 7 -8.60 11.18 7.44
CA ALA A 7 -8.19 10.69 8.76
C ALA A 7 -6.98 11.50 9.28
N SER A 8 -7.22 12.38 10.26
CA SER A 8 -6.22 13.31 10.79
C SER A 8 -5.34 12.74 11.90
N ASP A 9 -5.62 11.52 12.37
CA ASP A 9 -4.91 10.88 13.46
C ASP A 9 -4.57 9.42 13.16
N LEU A 10 -3.51 8.95 13.82
CA LEU A 10 -2.99 7.59 13.66
C LEU A 10 -4.02 6.52 14.05
N ALA A 11 -4.78 6.73 15.13
CA ALA A 11 -5.70 5.72 15.66
C ALA A 11 -6.83 5.44 14.65
N THR A 12 -7.36 6.48 14.01
CA THR A 12 -8.37 6.36 12.96
C THR A 12 -7.81 5.59 11.75
N ILE A 13 -6.59 5.91 11.30
CA ILE A 13 -5.95 5.19 10.18
C ILE A 13 -5.72 3.72 10.53
N GLN A 14 -5.18 3.45 11.71
CA GLN A 14 -4.94 2.09 12.20
C GLN A 14 -6.23 1.28 12.27
N ASN A 15 -7.34 1.88 12.73
CA ASN A 15 -8.65 1.23 12.74
C ASN A 15 -9.11 0.81 11.33
N TYR A 16 -8.82 1.60 10.31
CA TYR A 16 -9.18 1.27 8.93
C TYR A 16 -8.28 0.19 8.31
N LEU A 17 -7.01 0.13 8.70
CA LEU A 17 -6.00 -0.66 7.99
C LEU A 17 -5.59 -1.96 8.71
N ASN A 18 -5.64 -2.01 10.05
CA ASN A 18 -5.10 -3.14 10.84
C ASN A 18 -5.80 -4.47 10.55
N ASN A 19 -7.04 -4.46 10.08
CA ASN A 19 -7.71 -5.70 9.69
C ASN A 19 -6.99 -6.43 8.54
N ILE A 20 -6.26 -5.72 7.66
CA ILE A 20 -5.54 -6.36 6.54
C ILE A 20 -4.47 -7.35 7.05
N PRO A 21 -3.44 -6.93 7.81
CA PRO A 21 -2.42 -7.84 8.31
C PRO A 21 -2.96 -8.84 9.35
N ILE A 22 -4.00 -8.49 10.12
CA ILE A 22 -4.63 -9.40 11.09
C ILE A 22 -5.32 -10.57 10.37
N LEU A 23 -6.21 -10.27 9.42
CA LEU A 23 -6.92 -11.30 8.67
C LEU A 23 -5.97 -12.14 7.82
N TYR A 24 -4.92 -11.52 7.27
CA TYR A 24 -3.91 -12.26 6.50
C TYR A 24 -3.11 -13.22 7.39
N ALA A 25 -2.72 -12.81 8.60
CA ALA A 25 -2.08 -13.71 9.56
C ALA A 25 -2.98 -14.90 9.94
N GLN A 26 -4.26 -14.64 10.21
CA GLN A 26 -5.24 -15.71 10.50
C GLN A 26 -5.36 -16.69 9.32
N TRP A 27 -5.43 -16.18 8.10
CA TRP A 27 -5.48 -17.02 6.91
C TRP A 27 -4.21 -17.88 6.75
N ILE A 28 -3.02 -17.31 6.96
CA ILE A 28 -1.74 -18.06 6.91
C ILE A 28 -1.77 -19.22 7.91
N THR A 29 -2.16 -18.97 9.17
CA THR A 29 -2.26 -20.01 10.19
C THR A 29 -3.27 -21.09 9.81
N GLN A 30 -4.41 -20.71 9.23
CA GLN A 30 -5.40 -21.67 8.75
C GLN A 30 -4.83 -22.56 7.63
N GLN A 31 -4.07 -21.99 6.68
CA GLN A 31 -3.43 -22.76 5.63
C GLN A 31 -2.38 -23.74 6.18
N GLU A 32 -1.56 -23.32 7.15
CA GLU A 32 -0.54 -24.18 7.79
C GLU A 32 -1.16 -25.43 8.46
N THR A 33 -2.36 -25.31 9.01
CA THR A 33 -3.06 -26.43 9.66
C THR A 33 -3.84 -27.33 8.70
N THR A 34 -4.27 -26.80 7.55
CA THR A 34 -5.15 -27.50 6.61
C THR A 34 -4.37 -28.27 5.53
N LEU A 35 -3.15 -27.83 5.20
CA LEU A 35 -2.38 -28.41 4.12
C LEU A 35 -1.87 -29.82 4.47
N LYS A 36 -2.42 -30.82 3.78
CA LYS A 36 -1.89 -32.19 3.81
C LYS A 36 -0.81 -32.31 2.75
N VAL A 37 0.44 -32.46 3.17
CA VAL A 37 1.60 -32.61 2.29
C VAL A 37 2.24 -33.97 2.49
N GLU A 38 2.24 -34.78 1.43
CA GLU A 38 2.55 -36.20 1.49
C GLU A 38 4.07 -36.47 1.42
N ASN A 39 4.80 -35.72 0.59
CA ASN A 39 6.26 -35.87 0.41
C ASN A 39 7.08 -34.69 1.00
N GLU A 40 8.37 -34.93 1.25
CA GLU A 40 9.25 -33.95 1.92
C GLU A 40 9.56 -32.72 1.06
N GLU A 41 9.60 -32.86 -0.26
CA GLU A 41 9.84 -31.75 -1.19
C GLU A 41 8.69 -30.73 -1.16
N GLN A 42 7.45 -31.23 -1.17
CA GLN A 42 6.25 -30.41 -1.02
C GLN A 42 6.19 -29.76 0.38
N ARG A 43 6.58 -30.49 1.44
CA ARG A 43 6.68 -29.90 2.80
C ARG A 43 7.68 -28.76 2.84
N THR A 44 8.83 -28.91 2.20
CA THR A 44 9.87 -27.87 2.12
C THR A 44 9.36 -26.65 1.36
N THR A 45 8.76 -26.85 0.19
CA THR A 45 8.16 -25.77 -0.61
C THR A 45 7.05 -25.05 0.16
N ALA A 46 6.17 -25.78 0.85
CA ALA A 46 5.10 -25.20 1.65
C ALA A 46 5.65 -24.32 2.78
N ARG A 47 6.65 -24.81 3.54
CA ARG A 47 7.32 -24.02 4.59
C ARG A 47 7.89 -22.71 4.04
N GLU A 48 8.51 -22.75 2.87
CA GLU A 48 9.05 -21.55 2.24
C GLU A 48 7.96 -20.56 1.82
N LEU A 49 6.86 -21.04 1.22
CA LEU A 49 5.71 -20.20 0.86
C LEU A 49 5.10 -19.52 2.09
N TYR A 50 4.94 -20.24 3.19
CA TYR A 50 4.44 -19.66 4.44
C TYR A 50 5.41 -18.66 5.06
N ARG A 51 6.72 -18.93 5.00
CA ARG A 51 7.75 -17.97 5.43
C ARG A 51 7.65 -16.68 4.62
N CYS A 52 7.55 -16.77 3.30
CA CYS A 52 7.36 -15.61 2.42
C CYS A 52 6.06 -14.86 2.74
N ALA A 53 4.94 -15.57 2.95
CA ALA A 53 3.67 -14.95 3.32
C ALA A 53 3.74 -14.20 4.66
N LYS A 54 4.40 -14.78 5.67
CA LYS A 54 4.64 -14.14 6.97
C LYS A 54 5.53 -12.89 6.84
N THR A 55 6.57 -12.94 6.00
CA THR A 55 7.38 -11.76 5.68
C THR A 55 6.53 -10.65 5.07
N VAL A 56 5.69 -10.95 4.07
CA VAL A 56 4.80 -9.95 3.45
C VAL A 56 3.81 -9.39 4.47
N GLN A 57 3.19 -10.25 5.29
CA GLN A 57 2.30 -9.83 6.37
C GLN A 57 2.99 -8.86 7.34
N GLY A 58 4.23 -9.17 7.74
CA GLY A 58 5.04 -8.30 8.60
C GLY A 58 5.35 -6.96 7.95
N ARG A 59 5.68 -6.95 6.65
CA ARG A 59 5.94 -5.71 5.88
C ARG A 59 4.69 -4.82 5.77
N ILE A 60 3.51 -5.41 5.57
CA ILE A 60 2.23 -4.66 5.59
C ILE A 60 2.04 -4.00 6.97
N GLN A 61 2.26 -4.75 8.05
CA GLN A 61 2.13 -4.22 9.41
C GLN A 61 3.16 -3.11 9.68
N ALA A 62 4.42 -3.29 9.24
CA ALA A 62 5.47 -2.28 9.35
C ALA A 62 5.10 -1.00 8.59
N GLY A 63 4.52 -1.11 7.40
CA GLY A 63 4.01 0.03 6.65
C GLY A 63 2.90 0.79 7.35
N ILE A 64 1.99 0.12 8.07
CA ILE A 64 0.98 0.79 8.90
C ILE A 64 1.66 1.48 10.10
N ASN A 65 2.61 0.81 10.76
CA ASN A 65 3.34 1.36 11.90
C ASN A 65 4.16 2.60 11.50
N CYS A 66 4.70 2.63 10.28
CA CYS A 66 5.40 3.76 9.69
C CYS A 66 4.56 5.05 9.71
N LEU A 67 3.23 4.94 9.61
CA LEU A 67 2.31 6.07 9.62
C LEU A 67 2.21 6.75 10.99
N ALA A 68 2.89 6.25 12.02
CA ALA A 68 3.05 6.97 13.28
C ALA A 68 3.93 8.22 13.14
N ASP A 69 4.80 8.26 12.12
CA ASP A 69 5.54 9.47 11.78
C ASP A 69 4.61 10.50 11.07
N PRO A 70 4.56 11.77 11.52
CA PRO A 70 3.68 12.77 10.94
C PRO A 70 3.89 13.02 9.45
N LEU A 71 5.13 12.94 8.94
CA LEU A 71 5.42 13.15 7.52
C LEU A 71 4.95 11.95 6.69
N ALA A 72 5.12 10.73 7.21
CA ALA A 72 4.58 9.52 6.58
C ALA A 72 3.05 9.57 6.52
N LEU A 73 2.41 9.92 7.64
CA LEU A 73 0.96 10.06 7.73
C LEU A 73 0.43 11.07 6.72
N GLU A 74 1.03 12.26 6.68
CA GLU A 74 0.59 13.32 5.79
C GLU A 74 0.83 12.96 4.31
N ALA A 75 1.97 12.38 3.97
CA ALA A 75 2.24 11.88 2.61
C ALA A 75 1.20 10.82 2.21
N PHE A 76 0.83 9.92 3.12
CA PHE A 76 -0.17 8.88 2.87
C PHE A 76 -1.57 9.47 2.67
N ARG A 77 -1.96 10.47 3.46
CA ARG A 77 -3.26 11.17 3.30
C ARG A 77 -3.33 11.89 1.96
N LEU A 78 -2.30 12.65 1.63
CA LEU A 78 -2.20 13.39 0.36
C LEU A 78 -2.16 12.44 -0.84
N MET A 79 -1.49 11.29 -0.73
CA MET A 79 -1.53 10.23 -1.74
C MET A 79 -2.98 9.75 -1.98
N ASN A 80 -3.70 9.42 -0.91
CA ASN A 80 -5.09 8.97 -1.01
C ASN A 80 -6.00 10.03 -1.65
N GLN A 81 -5.79 11.31 -1.31
CA GLN A 81 -6.51 12.44 -1.93
C GLN A 81 -6.19 12.55 -3.42
N ALA A 82 -4.90 12.57 -3.77
CA ALA A 82 -4.44 12.72 -5.15
C ALA A 82 -4.98 11.61 -6.07
N ILE A 83 -4.93 10.35 -5.61
CA ILE A 83 -5.46 9.22 -6.38
C ILE A 83 -6.98 9.32 -6.51
N ALA A 84 -7.70 9.69 -5.45
CA ALA A 84 -9.15 9.85 -5.52
C ALA A 84 -9.55 10.94 -6.54
N THR A 85 -8.88 12.09 -6.49
CA THR A 85 -9.08 13.19 -7.44
C THR A 85 -8.77 12.75 -8.87
N SER A 86 -7.64 12.08 -9.09
CA SER A 86 -7.24 11.60 -10.43
C SER A 86 -8.25 10.62 -11.02
N ILE A 87 -8.77 9.67 -10.22
CA ILE A 87 -9.77 8.71 -10.68
C ILE A 87 -11.07 9.42 -11.06
N ARG A 88 -11.56 10.35 -10.23
CA ARG A 88 -12.79 11.11 -10.51
C ARG A 88 -12.65 11.97 -11.77
N GLN A 89 -11.51 12.65 -11.94
CA GLN A 89 -11.23 13.40 -13.16
C GLN A 89 -11.22 12.48 -14.39
N ARG A 90 -10.59 11.31 -14.31
CA ARG A 90 -10.58 10.34 -15.42
C ARG A 90 -11.99 9.86 -15.78
N LEU A 91 -12.84 9.62 -14.78
CA LEU A 91 -14.22 9.19 -15.00
C LEU A 91 -15.07 10.29 -15.65
N SER A 92 -14.86 11.56 -15.28
CA SER A 92 -15.62 12.68 -15.84
C SER A 92 -15.32 12.96 -17.31
N HIS A 93 -14.11 12.63 -17.80
CA HIS A 93 -13.72 12.91 -19.20
C HIS A 93 -14.62 12.23 -20.25
N ASN A 94 -15.27 11.12 -19.89
CA ASN A 94 -16.15 10.38 -20.79
C ASN A 94 -17.63 10.44 -20.34
N SER A 95 -18.04 11.52 -19.67
CA SER A 95 -19.39 11.68 -19.14
C SER A 95 -19.84 13.14 -19.08
N ASP A 96 -21.15 13.37 -19.03
CA ASP A 96 -21.72 14.71 -18.78
C ASP A 96 -21.67 15.14 -17.30
N LYS A 97 -21.20 14.26 -16.40
CA LYS A 97 -21.13 14.49 -14.95
C LYS A 97 -19.84 15.21 -14.57
N GLN A 98 -19.91 16.07 -13.55
CA GLN A 98 -18.71 16.67 -12.96
C GLN A 98 -17.96 15.66 -12.09
N PRO A 99 -16.63 15.79 -11.88
CA PRO A 99 -15.86 14.89 -11.02
C PRO A 99 -16.46 14.68 -9.62
N ALA A 100 -17.07 15.72 -9.06
CA ALA A 100 -17.69 15.69 -7.73
C ALA A 100 -18.96 14.81 -7.66
N ASP A 101 -19.60 14.55 -8.80
CA ASP A 101 -20.84 13.78 -8.89
C ASP A 101 -20.59 12.26 -8.92
N PHE A 102 -19.33 11.83 -8.98
CA PHE A 102 -18.94 10.43 -8.95
C PHE A 102 -18.74 9.94 -7.51
N ASP A 103 -19.09 8.68 -7.27
CA ASP A 103 -18.84 8.04 -5.98
C ASP A 103 -17.35 8.09 -5.60
N SER A 104 -17.11 8.08 -4.28
CA SER A 104 -15.75 8.04 -3.75
C SER A 104 -15.05 6.76 -4.22
N PRO A 105 -13.93 6.86 -4.95
CA PRO A 105 -13.23 5.68 -5.42
C PRO A 105 -12.69 4.87 -4.24
N GLN A 106 -12.72 3.55 -4.40
CA GLN A 106 -12.30 2.61 -3.38
C GLN A 106 -11.05 1.87 -3.81
N TRP A 107 -10.17 1.62 -2.85
CA TRP A 107 -9.06 0.70 -3.06
C TRP A 107 -9.58 -0.74 -3.05
N ARG A 108 -9.05 -1.56 -3.94
CA ARG A 108 -9.10 -3.01 -3.82
C ARG A 108 -8.12 -3.45 -2.74
N PRO A 109 -8.42 -4.50 -1.94
CA PRO A 109 -7.56 -4.92 -0.84
C PRO A 109 -6.09 -5.16 -1.22
N PHE A 110 -5.83 -5.79 -2.38
CA PHE A 110 -4.46 -6.04 -2.84
C PHE A 110 -3.69 -4.74 -3.18
N GLN A 111 -4.38 -3.70 -3.65
CA GLN A 111 -3.74 -2.41 -3.98
C GLN A 111 -3.24 -1.76 -2.68
N LEU A 112 -4.08 -1.76 -1.64
CA LEU A 112 -3.68 -1.29 -0.31
C LEU A 112 -2.57 -2.14 0.29
N ALA A 113 -2.68 -3.47 0.24
CA ALA A 113 -1.64 -4.36 0.75
C ALA A 113 -0.28 -4.09 0.07
N PHE A 114 -0.28 -3.92 -1.26
CA PHE A 114 0.92 -3.60 -2.04
C PHE A 114 1.51 -2.23 -1.70
N ILE A 115 0.66 -1.21 -1.51
CA ILE A 115 1.11 0.10 -1.05
C ILE A 115 1.75 -0.02 0.34
N LEU A 116 1.03 -0.61 1.29
CA LEU A 116 1.46 -0.73 2.69
C LEU A 116 2.78 -1.48 2.84
N MET A 117 2.95 -2.63 2.18
CA MET A 117 4.19 -3.40 2.29
C MET A 117 5.45 -2.68 1.77
N ASN A 118 5.28 -1.63 0.97
CA ASN A 118 6.37 -0.83 0.42
C ASN A 118 6.64 0.47 1.21
N LEU A 119 5.73 0.92 2.07
CA LEU A 119 5.85 2.23 2.72
C LEU A 119 7.11 2.36 3.57
N GLN A 120 7.42 1.36 4.39
CA GLN A 120 8.57 1.40 5.29
C GLN A 120 9.89 1.57 4.53
N GLY A 121 10.08 0.80 3.44
CA GLY A 121 11.28 0.88 2.59
C GLY A 121 11.39 2.18 1.79
N ILE A 122 10.27 2.83 1.47
CA ILE A 122 10.28 4.16 0.84
C ILE A 122 10.54 5.26 1.87
N PHE A 123 9.96 5.10 3.06
CA PHE A 123 10.05 6.08 4.11
C PHE A 123 11.46 6.13 4.70
N ASP A 124 12.02 5.01 5.16
CA ASP A 124 13.35 5.01 5.77
C ASP A 124 14.42 4.61 4.73
N PRO A 125 15.33 5.54 4.33
CA PRO A 125 16.38 5.25 3.36
C PRO A 125 17.38 4.18 3.82
N ASN A 126 17.48 3.92 5.13
CA ASN A 126 18.39 2.93 5.70
C ASN A 126 17.70 1.57 5.96
N HIS A 127 16.40 1.46 5.67
CA HIS A 127 15.66 0.23 5.91
C HIS A 127 16.11 -0.88 4.95
N HIS A 128 16.20 -2.11 5.42
CA HIS A 128 16.64 -3.24 4.59
C HIS A 128 15.74 -3.48 3.37
N ASP A 129 14.43 -3.16 3.49
CA ASP A 129 13.48 -3.27 2.38
C ASP A 129 13.70 -2.24 1.26
N ARG A 130 14.52 -1.21 1.47
CA ARG A 130 14.78 -0.15 0.48
C ARG A 130 15.28 -0.69 -0.86
N ASN A 131 15.98 -1.82 -0.82
CA ASN A 131 16.59 -2.48 -1.98
C ASN A 131 15.74 -3.64 -2.53
N ILE A 132 14.55 -3.88 -1.96
CA ILE A 132 13.64 -4.93 -2.44
C ILE A 132 12.80 -4.38 -3.59
N VAL A 133 12.64 -5.20 -4.64
CA VAL A 133 11.73 -4.93 -5.75
C VAL A 133 10.57 -5.91 -5.68
N ASP A 134 9.38 -5.41 -5.33
CA ASP A 134 8.16 -6.22 -5.30
C ASP A 134 7.44 -6.21 -6.66
N LEU A 135 7.05 -7.40 -7.12
CA LEU A 135 6.30 -7.56 -8.37
C LEU A 135 4.82 -7.83 -8.08
N LEU A 136 3.95 -6.95 -8.58
CA LEU A 136 2.50 -7.12 -8.47
C LEU A 136 1.93 -7.87 -9.68
N PHE A 137 1.72 -9.18 -9.54
CA PHE A 137 1.16 -10.03 -10.60
C PHE A 137 -0.37 -10.17 -10.46
N PHE A 138 -1.12 -9.49 -11.32
CA PHE A 138 -2.58 -9.59 -11.45
C PHE A 138 -2.97 -9.50 -12.93
N PRO A 139 -4.12 -10.06 -13.37
CA PRO A 139 -4.59 -9.94 -14.75
C PRO A 139 -4.78 -8.47 -15.20
N THR A 140 -4.74 -8.22 -16.51
CA THR A 140 -4.98 -6.89 -17.11
C THR A 140 -6.37 -6.37 -16.76
N GLY A 141 -6.51 -5.05 -16.59
CA GLY A 141 -7.75 -4.44 -16.09
C GLY A 141 -8.03 -4.61 -14.59
N GLY A 142 -7.20 -5.36 -13.86
CA GLY A 142 -7.42 -5.63 -12.42
C GLY A 142 -7.16 -4.46 -11.46
N GLY A 143 -6.61 -3.34 -11.93
CA GLY A 143 -6.30 -2.16 -11.11
C GLY A 143 -4.86 -2.08 -10.59
N LYS A 144 -3.89 -2.75 -11.24
CA LYS A 144 -2.47 -2.67 -10.84
C LYS A 144 -1.93 -1.24 -10.93
N THR A 145 -2.35 -0.51 -11.97
CA THR A 145 -1.90 0.84 -12.27
C THR A 145 -2.14 1.78 -11.10
N GLU A 146 -3.33 1.73 -10.50
CA GLU A 146 -3.67 2.56 -9.34
C GLU A 146 -2.75 2.29 -8.13
N ALA A 147 -2.31 1.05 -7.91
CA ALA A 147 -1.40 0.72 -6.81
C ALA A 147 -0.01 1.33 -7.02
N TYR A 148 0.54 1.22 -8.24
CA TYR A 148 1.82 1.84 -8.60
C TYR A 148 1.75 3.36 -8.56
N LEU A 149 0.67 3.95 -9.08
CA LEU A 149 0.46 5.40 -9.01
C LEU A 149 0.34 5.89 -7.56
N GLY A 150 -0.30 5.11 -6.69
CA GLY A 150 -0.32 5.37 -5.25
C GLY A 150 1.08 5.46 -4.67
N LEU A 151 1.92 4.44 -4.87
CA LEU A 151 3.30 4.46 -4.37
C LEU A 151 4.14 5.60 -4.94
N ALA A 152 3.99 5.90 -6.24
CA ALA A 152 4.66 7.04 -6.87
C ALA A 152 4.24 8.35 -6.22
N ALA A 153 2.93 8.56 -6.02
CA ALA A 153 2.39 9.75 -5.37
C ALA A 153 2.90 9.88 -3.92
N PHE A 154 2.84 8.80 -3.13
CA PHE A 154 3.40 8.79 -1.77
C PHE A 154 4.88 9.19 -1.75
N THR A 155 5.68 8.62 -2.66
CA THR A 155 7.12 8.90 -2.74
C THR A 155 7.40 10.37 -3.07
N VAL A 156 6.72 10.92 -4.07
CA VAL A 156 6.88 12.33 -4.49
C VAL A 156 6.44 13.27 -3.37
N LEU A 157 5.29 13.00 -2.75
CA LEU A 157 4.75 13.82 -1.67
C LEU A 157 5.64 13.77 -0.42
N LEU A 158 6.12 12.59 -0.02
CA LEU A 158 7.04 12.43 1.10
C LEU A 158 8.35 13.20 0.88
N ARG A 159 8.93 13.12 -0.33
CA ARG A 159 10.12 13.90 -0.69
C ARG A 159 9.84 15.40 -0.58
N ARG A 160 8.70 15.86 -1.07
CA ARG A 160 8.31 17.28 -1.00
C ARG A 160 8.11 17.76 0.45
N LEU A 161 7.54 16.92 1.31
CA LEU A 161 7.35 17.22 2.73
C LEU A 161 8.68 17.26 3.50
N ARG A 162 9.65 16.41 3.14
CA ARG A 162 11.01 16.40 3.73
C ARG A 162 11.89 17.55 3.26
N HIS A 163 11.69 17.99 2.02
CA HIS A 163 12.48 19.03 1.38
C HIS A 163 11.55 20.14 0.87
N PRO A 164 11.07 21.02 1.77
CA PRO A 164 10.18 22.13 1.39
C PRO A 164 10.86 23.11 0.42
N ASP A 165 12.19 23.17 0.44
CA ASP A 165 13.02 24.01 -0.42
C ASP A 165 12.95 23.56 -1.90
N LEU A 166 13.25 24.46 -2.84
CA LEU A 166 13.22 24.20 -4.30
C LEU A 166 14.14 23.03 -4.75
N ALA A 167 15.08 22.59 -3.91
CA ALA A 167 15.96 21.46 -4.16
C ALA A 167 15.24 20.09 -4.21
N GLY A 168 13.99 20.00 -3.72
CA GLY A 168 13.18 18.78 -3.78
C GLY A 168 12.42 18.56 -5.09
N ALA A 169 12.53 19.46 -6.08
CA ALA A 169 11.72 19.46 -7.29
C ALA A 169 12.30 18.67 -8.48
N GLY A 170 13.52 18.11 -8.36
CA GLY A 170 14.20 17.34 -9.42
C GLY A 170 14.51 15.89 -9.02
N PRO A 171 14.75 14.98 -9.99
CA PRO A 171 15.34 13.69 -9.66
C PRO A 171 16.72 13.92 -9.03
N SER A 172 16.90 13.45 -7.81
CA SER A 172 18.22 13.39 -7.17
C SER A 172 19.12 12.50 -8.04
N THR A 173 20.13 13.09 -8.66
CA THR A 173 21.24 12.40 -9.35
C THR A 173 22.14 11.70 -8.36
#